data_AF-A0A358CU58-F1
#
_entry.id   AF-A0A358CU58-F1
#
_cell.length_a   1.000
_cell.length_b   1.000
_cell.length_c   1.000
_cell.angle_alpha   90.00
_cell.angle_beta   90.00
_cell.angle_gamma   90.00
#
_symmetry.space_group_name_H-M   'P 1'
#
loop_
_entity.id
_entity.type
_entity.pdbx_description
1 polymer ?
#
loop_
_entity_poly.entity_id
_entity_poly.type
_entity_poly.pdbx_seq_one_letter_code
_entity_poly.pdbx_strand_id
1 'polypeptide(L)'
;MEHRLGRTVRVFLVVLATAGLYRLAVVPWVEPRYRETVDVEELTPEQAAAIRARADRRLEAVRELFPPGAWEHEEPIVMESRGMRLLFKQYHSLPDGRVNLVPCTVIVLPDGQRRASAENGRTILLRAPQGAVLEFDEPLDLRAGRLARLVGGSLRGQVTIRGTQSSVGANDDIELVTRD
;
A
#
# COMPACT_ATOMS: atom_id res chain seq x y z
N MET A 1 -27.61 -58.41 5.26
CA MET A 1 -26.41 -57.51 5.28
C MET A 1 -26.75 -56.10 5.83
N GLU A 2 -27.94 -55.88 6.39
CA GLU A 2 -28.42 -54.53 6.77
C GLU A 2 -27.91 -53.97 8.10
N HIS A 3 -27.45 -54.80 9.05
CA HIS A 3 -27.00 -54.31 10.35
C HIS A 3 -25.69 -53.51 10.33
N ARG A 4 -24.85 -53.67 9.29
CA ARG A 4 -23.58 -52.94 9.17
C ARG A 4 -23.79 -51.53 8.64
N LEU A 5 -24.73 -51.34 7.70
CA LEU A 5 -25.00 -50.05 7.08
C LEU A 5 -25.56 -49.03 8.08
N GLY A 6 -26.53 -49.45 8.90
CA GLY A 6 -27.13 -48.58 9.93
C GLY A 6 -26.13 -48.12 10.99
N ARG A 7 -25.13 -48.96 11.31
CA ARG A 7 -24.06 -48.61 12.24
C ARG A 7 -23.10 -47.58 11.63
N THR A 8 -22.74 -47.74 10.36
CA THR A 8 -21.90 -46.78 9.63
C THR A 8 -22.58 -45.42 9.51
N VAL A 9 -23.87 -45.38 9.18
CA VAL A 9 -24.64 -44.13 9.09
C VAL A 9 -24.73 -43.42 10.43
N ARG A 10 -24.95 -44.16 11.53
CA ARG A 10 -24.93 -43.56 12.89
C ARG A 10 -23.57 -42.96 13.25
N VAL A 11 -22.48 -43.68 12.98
CA VAL A 11 -21.13 -43.16 13.26
C VAL A 11 -20.84 -41.92 12.41
N PHE A 12 -21.23 -41.94 11.13
CA PHE A 12 -21.09 -40.79 10.25
C PHE A 12 -21.86 -39.57 10.77
N LEU A 13 -23.11 -39.75 11.20
CA LEU A 13 -23.91 -38.66 11.77
C LEU A 13 -23.33 -38.12 13.07
N VAL A 14 -22.78 -38.98 13.94
CA VAL A 14 -22.12 -38.54 15.18
C VAL A 14 -20.88 -37.72 14.86
N VAL A 15 -20.00 -38.21 13.98
CA VAL A 15 -18.79 -37.48 13.58
C VAL A 15 -19.14 -36.14 12.93
N LEU A 16 -20.16 -36.11 12.08
CA LEU A 16 -20.61 -34.90 11.40
C LEU A 16 -21.21 -33.89 12.39
N ALA A 17 -21.98 -34.35 13.37
CA ALA A 17 -22.50 -33.52 14.44
C ALA A 17 -21.39 -32.96 15.34
N THR A 18 -20.40 -33.78 15.72
CA THR A 18 -19.26 -33.34 16.52
C THR A 18 -18.39 -32.34 15.75
N ALA A 19 -18.14 -32.58 14.46
CA ALA A 19 -17.41 -31.66 13.61
C ALA A 19 -18.16 -30.33 13.41
N GLY A 20 -19.48 -30.39 13.23
CA GLY A 20 -20.33 -29.19 13.13
C GLY A 20 -20.35 -28.40 14.44
N LEU A 21 -20.46 -29.07 15.59
CA LEU A 21 -20.44 -28.43 16.90
C LEU A 21 -19.07 -27.81 17.20
N TYR A 22 -17.98 -28.50 16.88
CA TYR A 22 -16.62 -27.97 16.98
C TYR A 22 -16.47 -26.72 16.11
N ARG A 23 -16.95 -26.76 14.86
CA ARG A 23 -16.91 -25.61 13.95
C ARG A 23 -17.71 -24.42 14.50
N LEU A 24 -18.86 -24.65 15.14
CA LEU A 24 -19.68 -23.55 15.66
C LEU A 24 -19.23 -23.01 17.02
N ALA A 25 -18.60 -23.83 17.87
CA ALA A 25 -18.21 -23.42 19.22
C ALA A 25 -16.75 -22.98 19.32
N VAL A 26 -15.83 -23.66 18.62
CA VAL A 26 -14.38 -23.44 18.76
C VAL A 26 -13.87 -22.42 17.74
N VAL A 27 -14.34 -22.47 16.49
CA VAL A 27 -13.87 -21.54 15.44
C VAL A 27 -14.12 -20.08 15.80
N PRO A 28 -15.29 -19.65 16.33
CA PRO A 28 -15.49 -18.24 16.70
C PRO A 28 -14.59 -17.74 17.81
N TRP A 29 -13.95 -18.65 18.56
CA TRP A 29 -13.09 -18.33 19.70
C TRP A 29 -11.60 -18.44 19.37
N VAL A 30 -11.24 -19.33 18.45
CA VAL A 30 -9.85 -19.55 17.99
C VAL A 30 -9.49 -18.67 16.80
N GLU A 31 -10.40 -18.47 15.85
CA GLU A 31 -10.20 -17.49 14.79
C GLU A 31 -10.62 -16.12 15.32
N PRO A 32 -9.70 -15.16 15.52
CA PRO A 32 -10.12 -13.77 15.64
C PRO A 32 -10.92 -13.48 14.38
N ARG A 33 -12.20 -13.13 14.53
CA ARG A 33 -13.03 -12.67 13.41
C ARG A 33 -12.21 -11.57 12.74
N TYR A 34 -11.65 -11.87 11.56
CA TYR A 34 -11.14 -10.84 10.70
C TYR A 34 -12.35 -9.97 10.44
N ARG A 35 -12.38 -8.82 11.12
CA ARG A 35 -13.38 -7.80 10.86
C ARG A 35 -13.06 -7.35 9.44
N GLU A 36 -13.66 -8.00 8.45
CA GLU A 36 -14.17 -7.31 7.27
C GLU A 36 -15.30 -6.37 7.73
N THR A 37 -14.98 -5.46 8.65
CA THR A 37 -15.61 -4.15 8.67
C THR A 37 -14.74 -3.28 7.79
N VAL A 38 -14.71 -3.62 6.49
CA VAL A 38 -14.85 -2.53 5.54
C VAL A 38 -16.34 -2.24 5.59
N ASP A 39 -16.75 -1.43 6.57
CA ASP A 39 -17.96 -0.65 6.40
C ASP A 39 -17.69 0.14 5.12
N VAL A 40 -18.22 -0.35 4.00
CA VAL A 40 -18.49 0.45 2.82
C VAL A 40 -19.64 1.36 3.22
N GLU A 41 -19.37 2.24 4.18
CA GLU A 41 -20.16 3.43 4.37
C GLU A 41 -20.03 4.16 3.04
N GLU A 42 -21.12 4.16 2.27
CA GLU A 42 -21.19 4.79 0.96
C GLU A 42 -20.76 6.24 1.16
N LEU A 43 -19.50 6.52 0.82
CA LEU A 43 -18.92 7.84 0.87
C LEU A 43 -19.88 8.76 0.14
N THR A 44 -20.36 9.80 0.81
CA THR A 44 -21.22 10.76 0.15
C THR A 44 -20.46 11.33 -1.07
N PRO A 45 -21.15 11.64 -2.18
CA PRO A 45 -20.48 12.16 -3.38
C PRO A 45 -19.61 13.39 -3.08
N GLU A 46 -20.00 14.19 -2.08
CA GLU A 46 -19.21 15.31 -1.58
C GLU A 46 -17.91 14.88 -0.87
N GLN A 47 -17.96 13.86 -0.01
CA GLN A 47 -16.77 13.31 0.65
C GLN A 47 -15.81 12.68 -0.38
N ALA A 48 -16.34 11.93 -1.35
CA ALA A 48 -15.54 11.37 -2.43
C ALA A 48 -14.90 12.46 -3.32
N ALA A 49 -15.60 13.57 -3.56
CA ALA A 49 -15.04 14.73 -4.28
C ALA A 49 -13.94 15.43 -3.45
N ALA A 50 -14.13 15.60 -2.14
CA ALA A 50 -13.14 16.21 -1.27
C ALA A 50 -11.85 15.38 -1.16
N ILE A 51 -11.96 14.04 -1.09
CA ILE A 51 -10.82 13.12 -1.09
C ILE A 51 -10.05 13.23 -2.42
N ARG A 52 -10.77 13.22 -3.55
CA ARG A 52 -10.17 13.40 -4.90
C ARG A 52 -9.46 14.74 -5.03
N ALA A 53 -10.12 15.85 -4.71
CA ALA A 53 -9.51 17.18 -4.76
C ALA A 53 -8.26 17.32 -3.87
N ARG A 54 -8.18 16.57 -2.77
CA ARG A 54 -6.96 16.51 -1.94
C ARG A 54 -5.87 15.66 -2.57
N ALA A 55 -6.21 14.57 -3.24
CA ALA A 55 -5.26 13.74 -3.99
C ALA A 55 -4.69 14.51 -5.19
N ASP A 56 -5.54 15.20 -5.95
CA ASP A 56 -5.15 16.00 -7.11
C ASP A 56 -4.16 17.10 -6.72
N ARG A 57 -4.42 17.84 -5.64
CA ARG A 57 -3.48 18.85 -5.13
C ARG A 57 -2.12 18.27 -4.73
N ARG A 58 -2.09 17.05 -4.19
CA ARG A 58 -0.84 16.37 -3.83
C ARG A 58 -0.09 15.87 -5.08
N LEU A 59 -0.81 15.44 -6.10
CA LEU A 59 -0.23 15.03 -7.38
C LEU A 59 0.34 16.23 -8.14
N GLU A 60 -0.39 17.34 -8.20
CA GLU A 60 -0.01 18.54 -8.95
C GLU A 60 1.38 19.06 -8.53
N ALA A 61 1.68 19.02 -7.23
CA ALA A 61 2.97 19.44 -6.68
C ALA A 61 4.19 18.62 -7.15
N VAL A 62 3.98 17.45 -7.76
CA VAL A 62 5.05 16.56 -8.25
C VAL A 62 4.90 16.19 -9.72
N ARG A 63 3.87 16.67 -10.42
CA ARG A 63 3.62 16.33 -11.84
C ARG A 63 4.79 16.66 -12.74
N GLU A 64 5.44 17.79 -12.53
CA GLU A 64 6.56 18.26 -13.35
C GLU A 64 7.80 17.35 -13.26
N LEU A 65 7.88 16.48 -12.24
CA LEU A 65 8.99 15.53 -12.09
C LEU A 65 8.91 14.36 -13.07
N PHE A 66 7.74 14.15 -13.68
CA PHE A 66 7.45 12.99 -14.52
C PHE A 66 7.49 13.35 -16.01
N PRO A 67 7.98 12.44 -16.87
CA PRO A 67 7.93 12.65 -18.30
C PRO A 67 6.48 12.61 -18.81
N PRO A 68 6.19 13.28 -19.95
CA PRO A 68 4.86 13.21 -20.55
C PRO A 68 4.49 11.76 -20.89
N GLY A 69 3.26 11.36 -20.56
CA GLY A 69 2.77 10.00 -20.77
C GLY A 69 3.22 8.97 -19.72
N ALA A 70 3.87 9.40 -18.64
CA ALA A 70 4.17 8.53 -17.52
C ALA A 70 2.88 8.07 -16.81
N TRP A 71 2.86 6.83 -16.32
CA TRP A 71 1.70 6.26 -15.64
C TRP A 71 1.33 7.04 -14.37
N GLU A 72 2.28 7.76 -13.78
CA GLU A 72 2.08 8.65 -12.63
C GLU A 72 1.12 9.81 -12.93
N HIS A 73 0.80 10.10 -14.20
CA HIS A 73 -0.23 11.06 -14.57
C HIS A 73 -1.64 10.46 -14.66
N GLU A 74 -1.76 9.13 -14.75
CA GLU A 74 -3.02 8.42 -14.98
C GLU A 74 -3.71 8.08 -13.65
N GLU A 75 -4.01 9.10 -12.85
CA GLU A 75 -4.74 9.00 -11.57
C GLU A 75 -4.13 7.96 -10.59
N PRO A 76 -2.87 8.13 -10.16
CA PRO A 76 -2.26 7.24 -9.18
C PRO A 76 -2.90 7.42 -7.79
N ILE A 77 -2.84 6.37 -6.99
CA ILE A 77 -3.09 6.47 -5.55
C ILE A 77 -1.88 7.18 -4.93
N VAL A 78 -2.14 8.35 -4.34
CA VAL A 78 -1.11 9.18 -3.71
C VAL A 78 -1.20 9.07 -2.20
N MET A 79 -0.08 8.72 -1.56
CA MET A 79 0.06 8.69 -0.12
C MET A 79 1.28 9.47 0.34
N GLU A 80 1.24 10.03 1.55
CA GLU A 80 2.33 10.85 2.08
C GLU A 80 2.66 10.47 3.53
N SER A 81 3.95 10.49 3.88
CA SER A 81 4.44 10.35 5.24
C SER A 81 5.84 10.96 5.40
N ARG A 82 6.02 11.82 6.42
CA ARG A 82 7.31 12.37 6.90
C ARG A 82 8.32 12.71 5.79
N GLY A 83 7.95 13.61 4.87
CA GLY A 83 8.84 14.07 3.79
C GLY A 83 8.96 13.11 2.59
N MET A 84 8.22 12.00 2.61
CA MET A 84 8.16 11.04 1.51
C MET A 84 6.74 10.97 0.95
N ARG A 85 6.62 10.85 -0.36
CA ARG A 85 5.38 10.65 -1.09
C ARG A 85 5.47 9.38 -1.92
N LEU A 86 4.41 8.60 -1.91
CA LEU A 86 4.31 7.32 -2.57
C LEU A 86 3.17 7.36 -3.59
N LEU A 87 3.48 6.97 -4.82
CA LEU A 87 2.54 6.82 -5.91
C LEU A 87 2.48 5.35 -6.29
N PHE A 88 1.28 4.80 -6.47
CA PHE A 88 1.07 3.44 -6.96
C PHE A 88 -0.31 3.32 -7.61
N LYS A 89 -0.53 2.32 -8.48
CA LYS A 89 -1.88 2.06 -9.04
C LYS A 89 -2.66 1.02 -8.27
N GLN A 90 -1.99 -0.07 -7.88
CA GLN A 90 -2.64 -1.20 -7.23
C GLN A 90 -1.85 -1.59 -5.99
N TYR A 91 -2.57 -2.08 -4.99
CA TYR A 91 -2.01 -2.59 -3.76
C TYR A 91 -2.67 -3.92 -3.39
N HIS A 92 -1.88 -4.84 -2.85
CA HIS A 92 -2.34 -6.14 -2.39
C HIS A 92 -1.68 -6.42 -1.04
N SER A 93 -2.50 -6.63 -0.01
CA SER A 93 -2.00 -7.07 1.30
C SER A 93 -1.52 -8.51 1.21
N LEU A 94 -0.33 -8.77 1.74
CA LEU A 94 0.27 -10.09 1.84
C LEU A 94 -0.07 -10.73 3.20
N PRO A 95 -0.03 -12.07 3.32
CA PRO A 95 -0.41 -12.77 4.55
C PRO A 95 0.48 -12.46 5.77
N ASP A 96 1.67 -11.92 5.53
CA ASP A 96 2.66 -11.53 6.54
C ASP A 96 2.52 -10.08 7.03
N GLY A 97 1.47 -9.38 6.59
CA GLY A 97 1.24 -7.98 6.94
C GLY A 97 1.98 -6.98 6.04
N ARG A 98 2.78 -7.44 5.07
CA ARG A 98 3.38 -6.57 4.07
C ARG A 98 2.37 -6.19 2.99
N VAL A 99 2.66 -5.12 2.25
CA VAL A 99 1.82 -4.65 1.16
C VAL A 99 2.63 -4.64 -0.12
N ASN A 100 2.13 -5.32 -1.16
CA ASN A 100 2.71 -5.27 -2.48
C ASN A 100 2.03 -4.18 -3.32
N LEU A 101 2.82 -3.25 -3.86
CA LEU A 101 2.37 -2.08 -4.62
C LEU A 101 2.89 -2.18 -6.05
N VAL A 102 2.01 -2.10 -7.06
CA VAL A 102 2.42 -2.27 -8.46
C VAL A 102 1.64 -1.33 -9.38
N PRO A 103 2.32 -0.60 -10.29
CA PRO A 103 3.71 -0.12 -10.19
C PRO A 103 3.89 0.80 -8.98
N CYS A 104 5.13 1.10 -8.59
CA CYS A 104 5.43 1.95 -7.44
C CYS A 104 6.47 3.02 -7.76
N THR A 105 6.18 4.26 -7.35
CA THR A 105 7.11 5.39 -7.42
C THR A 105 7.20 6.06 -6.05
N VAL A 106 8.42 6.21 -5.54
CA VAL A 106 8.73 6.87 -4.28
C VAL A 106 9.36 8.22 -4.57
N ILE A 107 8.89 9.27 -3.91
CA ILE A 107 9.40 10.63 -4.01
C ILE A 107 9.86 11.04 -2.61
N VAL A 108 11.15 11.28 -2.44
CA VAL A 108 11.72 11.84 -1.21
C VAL A 108 11.87 13.33 -1.44
N LEU A 109 11.05 14.11 -0.74
CA LEU A 109 11.07 15.56 -0.79
C LEU A 109 12.04 16.09 0.28
N PRO A 110 12.76 17.19 0.02
CA PRO A 110 13.57 17.83 1.04
C PRO A 110 12.66 18.31 2.19
N ASP A 111 12.96 17.84 3.39
CA ASP A 111 12.12 18.02 4.57
C ASP A 111 11.88 19.51 4.89
N GLY A 112 10.61 19.91 5.00
CA GLY A 112 10.21 21.29 5.30
C GLY A 112 10.63 21.79 6.70
N GLN A 113 11.14 20.90 7.57
CA GLN A 113 11.71 21.28 8.86
C GLN A 113 13.12 21.87 8.76
N ARG A 114 13.79 21.77 7.60
CA ARG A 114 15.08 22.43 7.34
C ARG A 114 14.90 23.82 6.70
N ARG A 115 13.87 24.57 7.14
CA ARG A 115 13.50 25.91 6.63
C ARG A 115 14.55 27.02 6.89
N ALA A 116 15.64 26.74 7.61
CA ALA A 116 16.75 27.69 7.73
C ALA A 116 17.74 27.64 6.55
N SER A 117 17.63 26.66 5.64
CA SER A 117 18.48 26.57 4.44
C SER A 117 17.66 26.07 3.25
N ALA A 118 16.57 26.78 2.94
CA ALA A 118 15.63 26.47 1.87
C ALA A 118 16.22 26.54 0.44
N GLU A 119 17.53 26.78 0.31
CA GLU A 119 18.28 26.72 -0.96
C GLU A 119 18.98 25.36 -1.19
N ASN A 120 19.03 24.46 -0.19
CA ASN A 120 19.80 23.22 -0.25
C ASN A 120 18.93 21.99 0.04
N GLY A 121 18.31 21.43 -0.99
CA GLY A 121 17.47 20.25 -0.85
C GLY A 121 17.24 19.56 -2.17
N ARG A 122 17.71 18.31 -2.29
CA ARG A 122 17.47 17.50 -3.48
C ARG A 122 16.21 16.66 -3.33
N THR A 123 15.39 16.64 -4.38
CA THR A 123 14.29 15.68 -4.49
C THR A 123 14.83 14.41 -5.12
N ILE A 124 14.56 13.26 -4.48
CA ILE A 124 14.97 11.95 -5.00
C ILE A 124 13.71 11.22 -5.45
N LEU A 125 13.72 10.79 -6.70
CA LEU A 125 12.67 9.99 -7.32
C LEU A 125 13.17 8.56 -7.51
N LEU A 126 12.44 7.59 -7.00
CA LEU A 126 12.71 6.16 -7.18
C LEU A 126 11.54 5.54 -7.90
N ARG A 127 11.74 5.10 -9.15
CA ARG A 127 10.70 4.44 -9.96
C ARG A 127 10.96 2.94 -10.02
N ALA A 128 9.99 2.15 -9.59
CA ALA A 128 9.99 0.70 -9.64
C ALA A 128 8.77 0.21 -10.43
N PRO A 129 8.88 0.02 -11.76
CA PRO A 129 7.78 -0.41 -12.62
C PRO A 129 7.21 -1.77 -12.23
N GLN A 130 8.06 -2.67 -11.70
CA GLN A 130 7.65 -4.00 -11.24
C GLN A 130 7.05 -3.97 -9.82
N GLY A 131 7.06 -2.80 -9.17
CA GLY A 131 6.43 -2.57 -7.89
C GLY A 131 7.37 -2.61 -6.69
N ALA A 132 6.78 -2.62 -5.50
CA ALA A 132 7.47 -2.60 -4.24
C ALA A 132 6.73 -3.42 -3.19
N VAL A 133 7.47 -4.13 -2.34
CA VAL A 133 6.91 -4.76 -1.14
C VAL A 133 7.30 -3.92 0.05
N LEU A 134 6.31 -3.29 0.69
CA LEU A 134 6.50 -2.39 1.82
C LEU A 134 5.93 -3.00 3.10
N GLU A 135 6.59 -2.71 4.22
CA GLU A 135 6.19 -3.13 5.56
C GLU A 135 5.88 -1.88 6.40
N PHE A 136 4.71 -1.88 7.02
CA PHE A 136 4.19 -0.78 7.83
C PHE A 136 3.96 -1.24 9.26
N ASP A 137 4.12 -0.33 10.23
CA ASP A 137 3.85 -0.62 11.64
C ASP A 137 2.35 -0.76 11.95
N GLU A 138 1.52 -0.09 11.16
CA GLU A 138 0.06 -0.11 11.28
C GLU A 138 -0.61 -0.45 9.92
N PRO A 139 -1.85 -0.96 9.92
CA PRO A 139 -2.60 -1.20 8.70
C PRO A 139 -2.75 0.06 7.84
N LEU A 140 -2.63 -0.10 6.52
CA LEU A 140 -2.70 1.01 5.58
C LEU A 140 -4.11 1.61 5.50
N ASP A 141 -4.29 2.86 5.94
CA ASP A 141 -5.54 3.60 5.76
C ASP A 141 -5.49 4.53 4.53
N LEU A 142 -6.06 4.04 3.44
CA LEU A 142 -6.17 4.80 2.19
C LEU A 142 -7.17 5.96 2.27
N ARG A 143 -8.17 5.88 3.14
CA ARG A 143 -9.19 6.94 3.30
C ARG A 143 -8.57 8.20 3.88
N ALA A 144 -7.64 8.03 4.81
CA ALA A 144 -6.90 9.13 5.43
C ALA A 144 -5.80 9.70 4.51
N GLY A 145 -5.39 8.97 3.45
CA GLY A 145 -4.28 9.34 2.57
C GLY A 145 -2.93 9.44 3.29
N ARG A 146 -2.81 8.81 4.45
CA ARG A 146 -1.62 8.82 5.31
C ARG A 146 -1.02 7.42 5.31
N LEU A 147 0.27 7.32 5.04
CA LEU A 147 1.00 6.09 5.29
C LEU A 147 1.27 6.00 6.79
N ALA A 148 0.96 4.84 7.37
CA ALA A 148 1.55 4.38 8.62
C ALA A 148 3.09 4.47 8.53
N ARG A 149 3.80 4.35 9.66
CA ARG A 149 5.25 4.47 9.62
C ARG A 149 5.80 3.30 8.79
N LEU A 150 6.48 3.65 7.70
CA LEU A 150 7.21 2.65 6.92
C LEU A 150 8.31 2.07 7.80
N VAL A 151 8.25 0.78 8.08
CA VAL A 151 9.28 0.03 8.81
C VAL A 151 10.43 -0.30 7.87
N GLY A 152 10.09 -0.71 6.65
CA GLY A 152 11.04 -1.03 5.61
C GLY A 152 10.34 -1.44 4.33
N GLY A 153 11.12 -1.78 3.31
CA GLY A 153 10.57 -2.29 2.06
C GLY A 153 11.66 -2.60 1.05
N SER A 154 11.27 -3.35 0.03
CA SER A 154 12.12 -3.68 -1.12
C SER A 154 11.40 -3.23 -2.39
N LEU A 155 12.11 -2.47 -3.22
CA LEU A 155 11.69 -2.14 -4.57
C LEU A 155 12.03 -3.33 -5.47
N ARG A 156 11.08 -3.80 -6.26
CA ARG A 156 11.22 -5.02 -7.05
C ARG A 156 11.72 -4.71 -8.45
N GLY A 157 12.58 -5.58 -8.97
CA GLY A 157 13.02 -5.54 -10.35
C GLY A 157 13.93 -4.34 -10.62
N GLN A 158 13.73 -3.68 -11.75
CA GLN A 158 14.57 -2.56 -12.15
C GLN A 158 14.09 -1.27 -11.47
N VAL A 159 15.01 -0.60 -10.79
CA VAL A 159 14.75 0.65 -10.10
C VAL A 159 15.56 1.77 -10.74
N THR A 160 14.88 2.80 -11.22
CA THR A 160 15.53 4.03 -11.67
C THR A 160 15.46 5.07 -10.57
N ILE A 161 16.61 5.48 -10.05
CA ILE A 161 16.76 6.52 -9.04
C ILE A 161 17.24 7.78 -9.73
N ARG A 162 16.47 8.87 -9.64
CA ARG A 162 16.79 10.18 -10.19
C ARG A 162 16.79 11.22 -9.09
N GLY A 163 17.89 11.94 -8.91
CA GLY A 163 18.00 13.07 -7.99
C GLY A 163 18.02 14.38 -8.77
N THR A 164 17.22 15.36 -8.34
CA THR A 164 17.38 16.74 -8.84
C THR A 164 18.73 17.31 -8.40
N GLN A 165 19.12 18.42 -9.02
CA GLN A 165 20.23 19.23 -8.54
C GLN A 165 19.99 19.63 -7.08
N SER A 166 21.07 19.71 -6.29
CA SER A 166 21.00 20.08 -4.88
C SER A 166 20.63 21.55 -4.67
N SER A 167 21.05 22.40 -5.62
CA SER A 167 20.67 23.81 -5.76
C SER A 167 20.68 24.20 -7.25
N VAL A 168 20.05 25.33 -7.58
CA VAL A 168 19.92 25.79 -8.98
C VAL A 168 21.31 26.04 -9.57
N GLY A 169 21.64 25.31 -10.64
CA GLY A 169 22.91 25.46 -11.35
C GLY A 169 24.08 24.68 -10.72
N ALA A 170 23.83 23.83 -9.72
CA ALA A 170 24.86 22.97 -9.13
C ALA A 170 25.39 21.91 -10.10
N ASN A 171 24.60 21.54 -11.13
CA ASN A 171 24.95 20.52 -12.13
C ASN A 171 25.36 19.18 -11.51
N ASP A 172 24.75 18.84 -10.38
CA ASP A 172 25.00 17.63 -9.59
C ASP A 172 23.77 16.71 -9.56
N ASP A 173 22.97 16.73 -10.63
CA ASP A 173 21.87 15.79 -10.78
C ASP A 173 22.38 14.35 -10.85
N ILE A 174 21.55 13.43 -10.38
CA ILE A 174 21.92 12.02 -10.25
C ILE A 174 20.94 11.20 -11.06
N GLU A 175 21.46 10.24 -11.83
CA GLU A 175 20.68 9.18 -12.43
C GLU A 175 21.40 7.85 -12.20
N LEU A 176 20.71 6.91 -11.55
CA LEU A 176 21.21 5.58 -11.21
C LEU A 176 20.15 4.56 -11.63
N VAL A 177 20.58 3.47 -12.26
CA VAL A 177 19.72 2.32 -12.57
C VAL A 177 20.26 1.12 -11.83
N THR A 178 19.44 0.51 -10.99
CA THR A 178 19.79 -0.67 -10.20
C THR A 178 18.71 -1.76 -10.33
N ARG A 179 19.00 -2.95 -9.82
CA ARG A 179 18.10 -4.10 -9.83
C ARG A 179 18.21 -4.89 -8.53
N ASP A 180 17.05 -5.26 -7.97
CA ASP A 180 16.89 -6.25 -6.88
C ASP A 180 16.74 -7.67 -7.44
#